data_AF-A0A959GHA6-F1
#
_entry.id   AF-A0A959GHA6-F1
#
_cell.length_a   1.000
_cell.length_b   1.000
_cell.length_c   1.000
_cell.angle_alpha   90.00
_cell.angle_beta   90.00
_cell.angle_gamma   90.00
#
_symmetry.space_group_name_H-M   'P 1'
#
loop_
_entity.id
_entity.type
_entity.pdbx_description
1 polymer ?
#
loop_
_entity_poly.entity_id
_entity_poly.type
_entity_poly.pdbx_seq_one_letter_code
_entity_poly.pdbx_strand_id
1 'polypeptide(L)'
;AVMQETALFVLDSLPAHTQLGLGTIGGDCGTTPKAWDAVGALSRYDMRYRLRFLAPDGTTPLLERLQASPELFTNSDSTRKAIFLISDGANMCRAGGEDICGWAEELARRHITINILTFLGASYDNTNAFAEYGCLADNTGGQILYLDNYRCSYEYFGASLVESCLPKIPELRRVQCWGPAVKGLWAVFQ
;
A
#
# COMPACT_ATOMS: atom_id res chain seq x y z
N ALA A 1 -15.77 -0.05 -14.49
CA ALA A 1 -15.27 -1.12 -13.60
C ALA A 1 -14.86 -0.49 -12.26
N VAL A 2 -14.96 -1.19 -11.13
CA VAL A 2 -14.79 -0.58 -9.79
C VAL A 2 -13.42 0.12 -9.61
N MET A 3 -12.32 -0.52 -10.06
CA MET A 3 -10.99 0.09 -10.01
C MET A 3 -10.91 1.39 -10.81
N GLN A 4 -11.54 1.44 -11.98
CA GLN A 4 -11.57 2.61 -12.84
C GLN A 4 -12.35 3.76 -12.20
N GLU A 5 -13.51 3.49 -11.63
CA GLU A 5 -14.31 4.47 -10.89
C GLU A 5 -13.54 5.00 -9.68
N THR A 6 -12.78 4.14 -9.02
CA THR A 6 -11.94 4.49 -7.88
C THR A 6 -10.77 5.37 -8.29
N ALA A 7 -10.09 5.07 -9.41
CA ALA A 7 -9.04 5.92 -9.95
C ALA A 7 -9.59 7.30 -10.35
N LEU A 8 -10.80 7.37 -10.91
CA LEU A 8 -11.48 8.62 -11.22
C LEU A 8 -11.83 9.40 -9.94
N PHE A 9 -12.28 8.72 -8.89
CA PHE A 9 -12.55 9.32 -7.59
C PHE A 9 -11.28 9.89 -6.94
N VAL A 10 -10.17 9.16 -6.98
CA VAL A 10 -8.87 9.63 -6.51
C VAL A 10 -8.44 10.86 -7.31
N LEU A 11 -8.53 10.80 -8.64
CA LEU A 11 -8.25 11.96 -9.51
C LEU A 11 -9.09 13.18 -9.11
N ASP A 12 -10.36 13.00 -8.76
CA ASP A 12 -11.25 14.12 -8.42
C ASP A 12 -11.05 14.67 -7.00
N SER A 13 -10.48 13.85 -6.11
CA SER A 13 -10.20 14.21 -4.72
C SER A 13 -8.88 14.95 -4.52
N LEU A 14 -7.94 14.84 -5.47
CA LEU A 14 -6.62 15.47 -5.37
C LEU A 14 -6.68 16.99 -5.63
N PRO A 15 -5.90 17.82 -4.92
CA PRO A 15 -5.80 19.25 -5.18
C PRO A 15 -5.48 19.56 -6.65
N ALA A 16 -6.02 20.67 -7.17
CA ALA A 16 -5.90 21.01 -8.60
C ALA A 16 -4.44 21.19 -9.08
N HIS A 17 -3.54 21.63 -8.19
CA HIS A 17 -2.13 21.89 -8.48
C HIS A 17 -1.23 20.65 -8.36
N THR A 18 -1.77 19.51 -7.94
CA THR A 18 -1.02 18.24 -7.89
C THR A 18 -0.68 17.80 -9.31
N GLN A 19 0.62 17.63 -9.60
CA GLN A 19 1.08 17.02 -10.84
C GLN A 19 0.83 15.52 -10.79
N LEU A 20 0.37 14.95 -11.90
CA LEU A 20 -0.08 13.55 -11.98
C LEU A 20 0.63 12.84 -13.13
N GLY A 21 0.93 11.56 -12.90
CA GLY A 21 1.35 10.59 -13.92
C GLY A 21 0.42 9.38 -13.90
N LEU A 22 0.60 8.46 -14.84
CA LEU A 22 -0.19 7.24 -14.95
C LEU A 22 0.68 6.07 -15.35
N GLY A 23 0.63 4.99 -14.57
CA GLY A 23 1.20 3.70 -14.93
C GLY A 23 0.17 2.61 -14.82
N THR A 24 0.00 1.79 -15.86
CA THR A 24 -0.86 0.60 -15.83
C THR A 24 -0.05 -0.66 -15.54
N ILE A 25 -0.58 -1.54 -14.71
CA ILE A 25 -0.05 -2.88 -14.47
C ILE A 25 -0.98 -3.88 -15.15
N GLY A 26 -0.42 -4.68 -16.06
CA GLY A 26 -1.18 -5.60 -16.90
C GLY A 26 -0.29 -6.26 -17.94
N GLY A 27 -0.85 -7.20 -18.69
CA GLY A 27 -0.15 -7.98 -19.72
C GLY A 27 0.57 -9.19 -19.14
N ASP A 28 1.55 -9.71 -19.87
CA ASP A 28 2.49 -10.71 -19.35
C ASP A 28 3.75 -10.03 -18.75
N CYS A 29 4.66 -10.81 -18.18
CA CYS A 29 5.90 -10.33 -17.53
C CYS A 29 6.92 -9.66 -18.47
N GLY A 30 6.57 -9.40 -19.74
CA GLY A 30 7.44 -8.67 -20.68
C GLY A 30 6.69 -7.66 -21.56
N THR A 31 5.36 -7.56 -21.41
CA THR A 31 4.53 -6.67 -22.21
C THR A 31 4.76 -5.23 -21.80
N THR A 32 4.88 -4.30 -22.75
CA THR A 32 4.95 -2.86 -22.48
C THR A 32 3.62 -2.36 -21.87
N PRO A 33 3.62 -1.49 -20.84
CA PRO A 33 2.38 -1.01 -20.25
C PRO A 33 1.50 -0.26 -21.27
N LYS A 34 0.17 -0.44 -21.19
CA LYS A 34 -0.79 0.30 -22.04
C LYS A 34 -0.79 1.81 -21.78
N ALA A 35 -0.51 2.23 -20.56
CA ALA A 35 -0.26 3.63 -20.23
C ALA A 35 0.94 3.76 -19.29
N TRP A 36 1.84 4.68 -19.64
CA TRP A 36 3.09 4.93 -18.91
C TRP A 36 3.49 6.40 -19.11
N ASP A 37 2.67 7.28 -18.54
CA ASP A 37 2.74 8.72 -18.72
C ASP A 37 3.44 9.35 -17.51
N ALA A 38 4.54 10.06 -17.77
CA ALA A 38 5.32 10.73 -16.73
C ALA A 38 4.50 11.80 -15.99
N VAL A 39 4.92 12.12 -14.76
CA VAL A 39 4.27 13.15 -13.94
C VAL A 39 4.31 14.50 -14.65
N GLY A 40 3.14 15.09 -14.87
CA GLY A 40 2.97 16.35 -15.58
C GLY A 40 2.86 16.23 -17.10
N ALA A 41 2.93 15.02 -17.67
CA ALA A 41 2.79 14.81 -19.12
C ALA A 41 1.35 15.00 -19.62
N LEU A 42 0.35 14.74 -18.76
CA LEU A 42 -1.06 14.83 -19.10
C LEU A 42 -1.77 15.94 -18.32
N SER A 43 -2.71 16.61 -18.99
CA SER A 43 -3.69 17.44 -18.29
C SER A 43 -4.65 16.57 -17.48
N ARG A 44 -5.33 17.14 -16.48
CA ARG A 44 -6.37 16.39 -15.73
C ARG A 44 -7.52 15.92 -16.62
N TYR A 45 -7.82 16.68 -17.68
CA TYR A 45 -8.82 16.29 -18.67
C TYR A 45 -8.37 15.04 -19.44
N ASP A 46 -7.13 15.04 -19.94
CA ASP A 46 -6.56 13.90 -20.68
C ASP A 46 -6.37 12.68 -19.78
N MET A 47 -5.96 12.89 -18.53
CA MET A 47 -5.89 11.84 -17.51
C MET A 47 -7.25 11.19 -17.29
N ARG A 48 -8.31 12.00 -17.11
CA ARG A 48 -9.67 11.49 -16.96
C ARG A 48 -10.12 10.71 -18.19
N TYR A 49 -9.83 11.23 -19.38
CA TYR A 49 -10.15 10.53 -20.63
C TYR A 49 -9.42 9.18 -20.67
N ARG A 50 -8.12 9.15 -20.41
CA ARG A 50 -7.32 7.92 -20.42
C ARG A 50 -7.86 6.88 -19.43
N LEU A 51 -8.14 7.29 -18.19
CA LEU A 51 -8.74 6.43 -17.17
C LEU A 51 -10.07 5.82 -17.65
N ARG A 52 -10.93 6.59 -18.33
CA ARG A 52 -12.22 6.12 -18.85
C ARG A 52 -12.12 5.03 -19.93
N PHE A 53 -10.98 4.90 -20.59
CA PHE A 53 -10.76 3.93 -21.66
C PHE A 53 -9.73 2.84 -21.31
N LEU A 54 -9.29 2.77 -20.04
CA LEU A 54 -8.48 1.65 -19.57
C LEU A 54 -9.30 0.37 -19.59
N ALA A 55 -8.72 -0.67 -20.19
CA ALA A 55 -9.27 -2.02 -20.22
C ALA A 55 -8.37 -2.97 -19.42
N PRO A 56 -8.93 -3.94 -18.70
CA PRO A 56 -8.16 -5.01 -18.07
C PRO A 56 -7.24 -5.70 -19.06
N ASP A 57 -6.08 -6.15 -18.59
CA ASP A 57 -5.06 -6.73 -19.46
C ASP A 57 -4.24 -7.79 -18.74
N GLY A 58 -4.33 -9.04 -19.19
CA GLY A 58 -3.42 -10.11 -18.77
C GLY A 58 -3.33 -10.35 -17.25
N THR A 59 -2.09 -10.49 -16.79
CA THR A 59 -1.67 -10.80 -15.42
C THR A 59 -1.23 -9.54 -14.67
N THR A 60 -0.77 -9.68 -13.41
CA THR A 60 -0.33 -8.56 -12.58
C THR A 60 1.20 -8.59 -12.36
N PRO A 61 2.02 -8.05 -13.30
CA PRO A 61 3.48 -7.93 -13.14
C PRO A 61 3.84 -6.78 -12.17
N LEU A 62 3.41 -6.88 -10.90
CA LEU A 62 3.50 -5.79 -9.93
C LEU A 62 4.94 -5.34 -9.69
N LEU A 63 5.83 -6.27 -9.35
CA LEU A 63 7.22 -5.95 -8.99
C LEU A 63 7.94 -5.21 -10.12
N GLU A 64 7.90 -5.78 -11.32
CA GLU A 64 8.58 -5.23 -12.51
C GLU A 64 8.09 -3.80 -12.83
N ARG A 65 6.77 -3.57 -12.73
CA ARG A 65 6.20 -2.25 -13.02
C ARG A 65 6.53 -1.24 -11.93
N LEU A 66 6.48 -1.66 -10.68
CA LEU A 66 6.91 -0.80 -9.59
C LEU A 66 8.38 -0.42 -9.77
N GLN A 67 9.26 -1.36 -10.12
CA GLN A 67 10.68 -1.10 -10.39
C GLN A 67 10.93 -0.05 -11.48
N ALA A 68 10.11 -0.03 -12.52
CA ALA A 68 10.18 0.99 -13.57
C ALA A 68 9.60 2.35 -13.13
N SER A 69 8.64 2.36 -12.19
CA SER A 69 7.88 3.57 -11.82
C SER A 69 8.69 4.81 -11.38
N PRO A 70 9.90 4.72 -10.79
CA PRO A 70 10.72 5.90 -10.49
C PRO A 70 10.99 6.78 -11.72
N GLU A 71 11.03 6.21 -12.93
CA GLU A 71 11.27 6.96 -14.17
C GLU A 71 10.12 7.92 -14.53
N LEU A 72 8.93 7.70 -13.97
CA LEU A 72 7.78 8.58 -14.17
C LEU A 72 7.92 9.90 -13.40
N PHE A 73 8.81 9.95 -12.40
CA PHE A 73 9.04 11.14 -11.60
C PHE A 73 10.24 11.94 -12.12
N THR A 74 10.23 13.24 -11.88
CA THR A 74 11.43 14.05 -12.09
C THR A 74 12.49 13.73 -11.02
N ASN A 75 13.76 13.84 -11.37
CA ASN A 75 14.91 13.64 -10.47
C ASN A 75 15.09 14.78 -9.45
N SER A 76 14.04 15.53 -9.13
CA SER A 76 14.12 16.54 -8.07
C SER A 76 13.96 15.88 -6.70
N ASP A 77 14.95 16.04 -5.83
CA ASP A 77 14.92 15.50 -4.45
C ASP A 77 14.06 16.36 -3.50
N SER A 78 13.65 17.55 -3.94
CA SER A 78 12.93 18.53 -3.12
C SER A 78 11.40 18.34 -3.09
N THR A 79 10.86 17.38 -3.86
CA THR A 79 9.42 17.15 -3.95
C THR A 79 9.05 15.82 -3.29
N ARG A 80 8.04 15.85 -2.40
CA ARG A 80 7.45 14.61 -1.88
C ARG A 80 6.69 13.93 -3.01
N LYS A 81 7.05 12.68 -3.31
CA LYS A 81 6.46 11.88 -4.38
C LYS A 81 5.59 10.80 -3.75
N ALA A 82 4.45 10.51 -4.36
CA ALA A 82 3.56 9.46 -3.90
C ALA A 82 3.05 8.64 -5.09
N ILE A 83 3.01 7.33 -4.92
CA ILE A 83 2.36 6.38 -5.82
C ILE A 83 1.09 5.91 -5.12
N PHE A 84 -0.03 5.94 -5.83
CA PHE A 84 -1.26 5.29 -5.42
C PHE A 84 -1.44 4.02 -6.26
N LEU A 85 -1.07 2.88 -5.67
CA LEU A 85 -1.25 1.57 -6.28
C LEU A 85 -2.70 1.10 -6.07
N ILE A 86 -3.48 1.08 -7.14
CA ILE A 86 -4.85 0.56 -7.13
C ILE A 86 -4.82 -0.84 -7.75
N SER A 87 -5.10 -1.89 -6.98
CA SER A 87 -4.92 -3.28 -7.44
C SER A 87 -5.97 -4.25 -6.88
N ASP A 88 -6.38 -5.21 -7.68
CA ASP A 88 -7.25 -6.33 -7.29
C ASP A 88 -6.52 -7.69 -7.40
N GLY A 89 -5.19 -7.69 -7.50
CA GLY A 89 -4.40 -8.88 -7.82
C GLY A 89 -3.04 -8.94 -7.11
N ALA A 90 -2.62 -10.17 -6.82
CA ALA A 90 -1.29 -10.47 -6.28
C ALA A 90 -0.20 -10.34 -7.35
N ASN A 91 1.05 -10.10 -6.94
CA ASN A 91 2.18 -10.11 -7.88
C ASN A 91 2.34 -11.50 -8.50
N MET A 92 2.34 -11.56 -9.83
CA MET A 92 2.49 -12.81 -10.59
C MET A 92 3.90 -12.99 -11.16
N CYS A 93 4.59 -11.89 -11.43
CA CYS A 93 5.90 -11.90 -12.06
C CYS A 93 6.98 -11.67 -11.02
N ARG A 94 7.82 -12.68 -10.81
CA ARG A 94 9.03 -12.58 -9.97
C ARG A 94 10.23 -12.46 -10.88
N ALA A 95 10.42 -11.27 -11.46
CA ALA A 95 11.59 -11.00 -12.27
C ALA A 95 12.87 -11.16 -11.40
N GLY A 96 13.79 -12.04 -11.82
CA GLY A 96 15.14 -12.12 -11.23
C GLY A 96 15.26 -12.63 -9.79
N GLY A 97 14.16 -12.98 -9.11
CA GLY A 97 14.19 -13.36 -7.69
C GLY A 97 14.44 -12.18 -6.74
N GLU A 98 14.31 -10.94 -7.22
CA GLU A 98 14.40 -9.76 -6.37
C GLU A 98 13.22 -9.69 -5.40
N ASP A 99 13.53 -9.30 -4.18
CA ASP A 99 12.57 -9.12 -3.11
C ASP A 99 11.94 -7.73 -3.21
N ILE A 100 10.62 -7.68 -3.35
CA ILE A 100 9.83 -6.44 -3.42
C ILE A 100 10.09 -5.55 -2.19
N CYS A 101 10.41 -6.17 -1.04
CA CYS A 101 10.78 -5.48 0.18
C CYS A 101 12.08 -4.69 0.06
N GLY A 102 13.14 -5.34 -0.43
CA GLY A 102 14.44 -4.71 -0.58
C GLY A 102 14.39 -3.55 -1.59
N TRP A 103 13.57 -3.69 -2.62
CA TRP A 103 13.35 -2.61 -3.58
C TRP A 103 12.55 -1.43 -2.97
N ALA A 104 11.60 -1.68 -2.08
CA ALA A 104 10.83 -0.61 -1.41
C ALA A 104 11.73 0.37 -0.64
N GLU A 105 12.83 -0.11 -0.04
CA GLU A 105 13.82 0.75 0.62
C GLU A 105 14.50 1.72 -0.35
N GLU A 106 14.70 1.31 -1.62
CA GLU A 106 15.26 2.19 -2.64
C GLU A 106 14.31 3.35 -2.97
N LEU A 107 13.00 3.08 -3.05
CA LEU A 107 12.00 4.13 -3.23
C LEU A 107 11.97 5.13 -2.08
N ALA A 108 12.06 4.63 -0.85
CA ALA A 108 12.08 5.47 0.33
C ALA A 108 13.27 6.46 0.29
N ARG A 109 14.45 6.00 -0.16
CA ARG A 109 15.63 6.86 -0.38
C ARG A 109 15.41 7.94 -1.45
N ARG A 110 14.52 7.69 -2.41
CA ARG A 110 14.11 8.65 -3.46
C ARG A 110 12.93 9.54 -3.04
N HIS A 111 12.52 9.48 -1.77
CA HIS A 111 11.36 10.20 -1.22
C HIS A 111 10.04 9.86 -1.94
N ILE A 112 9.88 8.61 -2.37
CA ILE A 112 8.66 8.08 -2.98
C ILE A 112 7.92 7.21 -1.97
N THR A 113 6.71 7.62 -1.59
CA THR A 113 5.80 6.85 -0.73
C THR A 113 4.81 6.04 -1.56
N ILE A 114 4.59 4.76 -1.23
CA ILE A 114 3.56 3.92 -1.86
C ILE A 114 2.34 3.78 -0.95
N ASN A 115 1.21 4.30 -1.41
CA ASN A 115 -0.10 4.03 -0.81
C ASN A 115 -0.83 3.00 -1.66
N ILE A 116 -1.44 2.02 -1.02
CA ILE A 116 -2.07 0.88 -1.68
C ILE A 116 -3.56 0.93 -1.42
N LEU A 117 -4.34 0.80 -2.48
CA LEU A 117 -5.78 0.67 -2.45
C LEU A 117 -6.15 -0.64 -3.13
N THR A 118 -6.46 -1.65 -2.32
CA THR A 118 -6.70 -2.99 -2.83
C THR A 118 -8.17 -3.41 -2.76
N PHE A 119 -8.60 -4.15 -3.77
CA PHE A 119 -9.91 -4.83 -3.82
C PHE A 119 -9.81 -6.31 -3.43
N LEU A 120 -8.61 -6.78 -3.08
CA LEU A 120 -8.44 -8.08 -2.46
C LEU A 120 -9.03 -8.02 -1.05
N GLY A 121 -9.90 -9.00 -0.75
CA GLY A 121 -10.36 -9.21 0.62
C GLY A 121 -9.20 -9.72 1.49
N ALA A 122 -9.17 -9.32 2.76
CA ALA A 122 -8.22 -9.83 3.76
C ALA A 122 -8.55 -11.28 4.15
N SER A 123 -8.31 -12.22 3.23
CA SER A 123 -8.54 -13.66 3.38
C SER A 123 -7.22 -14.43 3.31
N TYR A 124 -7.26 -15.72 3.71
CA TYR A 124 -6.11 -16.61 3.66
C TYR A 124 -5.48 -16.71 2.25
N ASP A 125 -6.31 -16.68 1.21
CA ASP A 125 -5.88 -16.80 -0.19
C ASP A 125 -5.04 -15.61 -0.67
N ASN A 126 -5.19 -14.45 -0.02
CA ASN A 126 -4.50 -13.21 -0.40
C ASN A 126 -3.33 -12.86 0.54
N THR A 127 -2.97 -13.75 1.46
CA THR A 127 -1.90 -13.51 2.46
C THR A 127 -0.58 -13.08 1.84
N ASN A 128 -0.18 -13.69 0.73
CA ASN A 128 1.03 -13.30 0.01
C ASN A 128 0.95 -11.87 -0.56
N ALA A 129 -0.19 -11.49 -1.14
CA ALA A 129 -0.39 -10.14 -1.66
C ALA A 129 -0.34 -9.10 -0.53
N PHE A 130 -1.02 -9.36 0.58
CA PHE A 130 -0.99 -8.47 1.74
C PHE A 130 0.39 -8.40 2.40
N ALA A 131 1.20 -9.47 2.36
CA ALA A 131 2.58 -9.42 2.83
C ALA A 131 3.45 -8.51 1.96
N GLU A 132 3.34 -8.64 0.62
CA GLU A 132 4.06 -7.77 -0.32
C GLU A 132 3.60 -6.31 -0.19
N TYR A 133 2.28 -6.06 -0.09
CA TYR A 133 1.72 -4.73 0.13
C TYR A 133 2.18 -4.14 1.46
N GLY A 134 2.15 -4.93 2.54
CA GLY A 134 2.67 -4.57 3.85
C GLY A 134 4.08 -4.05 3.75
N CYS A 135 4.94 -4.81 3.07
CA CYS A 135 6.32 -4.44 2.90
C CYS A 135 6.53 -3.14 2.11
N LEU A 136 5.81 -2.95 1.01
CA LEU A 136 5.85 -1.72 0.22
C LEU A 136 5.41 -0.50 1.05
N ALA A 137 4.30 -0.62 1.78
CA ALA A 137 3.76 0.47 2.58
C ALA A 137 4.67 0.80 3.77
N ASP A 138 5.07 -0.21 4.56
CA ASP A 138 5.87 -0.02 5.77
C ASP A 138 7.24 0.59 5.44
N ASN A 139 7.94 0.08 4.41
CA ASN A 139 9.27 0.57 4.05
C ASN A 139 9.26 1.98 3.42
N THR A 140 8.13 2.41 2.85
CA THR A 140 8.01 3.74 2.20
C THR A 140 7.21 4.76 3.01
N GLY A 141 6.70 4.36 4.18
CA GLY A 141 5.87 5.19 5.05
C GLY A 141 4.45 5.44 4.52
N GLY A 142 3.95 4.52 3.70
CA GLY A 142 2.62 4.59 3.11
C GLY A 142 1.57 3.83 3.92
N GLN A 143 0.38 3.70 3.34
CA GLN A 143 -0.75 3.04 3.96
C GLN A 143 -1.44 2.08 2.99
N ILE A 144 -2.12 1.08 3.54
CA ILE A 144 -2.91 0.12 2.78
C ILE A 144 -4.37 0.31 3.18
N LEU A 145 -5.21 0.62 2.21
CA LEU A 145 -6.66 0.56 2.32
C LEU A 145 -7.14 -0.66 1.54
N TYR A 146 -7.98 -1.48 2.17
CA TYR A 146 -8.62 -2.61 1.51
C TYR A 146 -10.14 -2.49 1.62
N LEU A 147 -10.86 -3.06 0.65
CA LEU A 147 -12.32 -3.14 0.71
C LEU A 147 -12.75 -4.32 1.60
N ASP A 148 -13.43 -4.01 2.71
CA ASP A 148 -14.11 -5.03 3.50
C ASP A 148 -15.43 -5.40 2.80
N ASN A 149 -15.43 -6.57 2.16
CA ASN A 149 -16.58 -7.09 1.42
C ASN A 149 -17.81 -7.36 2.31
N TYR A 150 -17.65 -7.51 3.63
CA TYR A 150 -18.76 -7.73 4.56
C TYR A 150 -19.40 -6.43 5.01
N ARG A 151 -18.64 -5.34 5.02
CA ARG A 151 -19.08 -4.02 5.51
C ARG A 151 -19.29 -2.99 4.41
N CYS A 152 -18.89 -3.32 3.18
CA CYS A 152 -18.86 -2.39 2.04
C CYS A 152 -18.15 -1.07 2.40
N SER A 153 -17.07 -1.16 3.18
CA SER A 153 -16.27 -0.01 3.65
C SER A 153 -14.80 -0.22 3.33
N TYR A 154 -14.07 0.89 3.13
CA TYR A 154 -12.61 0.85 3.10
C TYR A 154 -12.07 0.87 4.52
N GLU A 155 -11.19 -0.07 4.83
CA GLU A 155 -10.54 -0.20 6.13
C GLU A 155 -9.02 -0.08 5.96
N TYR A 156 -8.36 0.52 6.96
CA TYR A 156 -6.91 0.52 7.00
C TYR A 156 -6.41 -0.86 7.41
N PHE A 157 -5.45 -1.39 6.66
CA PHE A 157 -4.75 -2.60 7.05
C PHE A 157 -3.62 -2.24 8.01
N GLY A 158 -3.72 -2.70 9.26
CA GLY A 158 -2.64 -2.63 10.24
C GLY A 158 -1.91 -3.97 10.31
N ALA A 159 -0.68 -4.04 9.81
CA ALA A 159 0.15 -5.25 9.90
C ALA A 159 0.47 -5.64 11.35
N SER A 160 0.53 -4.67 12.26
CA SER A 160 0.72 -4.88 13.69
C SER A 160 -0.62 -4.81 14.44
N LEU A 161 -1.22 -5.98 14.67
CA LEU A 161 -2.34 -6.13 15.60
C LEU A 161 -1.97 -5.66 17.01
N VAL A 162 -0.69 -5.75 17.41
CA VAL A 162 -0.22 -5.32 18.72
C VAL A 162 -0.20 -3.79 18.84
N GLU A 163 0.25 -3.07 17.80
CA GLU A 163 0.21 -1.60 17.79
C GLU A 163 -1.24 -1.08 17.61
N SER A 164 -2.03 -1.78 16.81
CA SER A 164 -3.43 -1.40 16.53
C SER A 164 -4.38 -1.75 17.68
N CYS A 165 -4.07 -2.79 18.46
CA CYS A 165 -4.86 -3.30 19.57
C CYS A 165 -3.94 -3.57 20.78
N LEU A 166 -3.20 -2.55 21.23
CA LEU A 166 -2.34 -2.68 22.42
C LEU A 166 -3.17 -3.28 23.57
N PRO A 167 -2.85 -4.51 24.05
CA PRO A 167 -3.58 -5.08 25.17
C PRO A 167 -3.34 -4.15 26.36
N LYS A 168 -4.41 -3.67 26.99
CA LYS A 168 -4.29 -2.98 28.27
C LYS A 168 -3.68 -3.95 29.27
N ILE A 169 -2.38 -3.82 29.50
CA ILE A 169 -1.71 -4.55 30.58
C ILE A 169 -2.25 -3.96 31.89
N PRO A 170 -2.93 -4.76 32.73
CA PRO A 170 -3.46 -4.26 33.99
C PRO A 170 -2.32 -3.82 34.91
N GLU A 171 -2.54 -2.76 35.68
CA GLU A 171 -1.53 -2.24 36.60
C GLU A 171 -1.15 -3.29 37.65
N LEU A 172 0.14 -3.64 37.68
CA LEU A 172 0.69 -4.49 38.74
C LEU A 172 0.82 -3.66 40.02
N ARG A 173 0.25 -4.15 41.12
CA ARG A 173 0.43 -3.55 42.44
C ARG A 173 1.18 -4.52 43.34
N ARG A 174 2.05 -3.97 44.19
CA ARG A 174 2.82 -4.76 45.14
C ARG A 174 1.90 -5.34 46.21
N VAL A 175 1.99 -6.64 46.44
CA VAL A 175 1.20 -7.33 47.47
C VAL A 175 1.74 -6.93 48.84
N GLN A 176 0.87 -6.32 49.67
CA GLN A 176 1.23 -5.87 51.03
C GLN A 176 0.72 -6.81 52.13
N CYS A 177 -0.07 -7.82 51.78
CA CYS A 177 -0.67 -8.77 52.71
C CYS A 177 -0.04 -10.18 52.57
N TRP A 178 -0.23 -11.06 53.55
CA TRP A 178 0.21 -12.48 53.58
C TRP A 178 1.64 -12.76 54.08
N GLY A 179 2.25 -11.79 54.77
CA GLY A 179 3.44 -12.03 55.58
C GLY A 179 4.76 -12.14 54.79
N PRO A 180 5.84 -12.68 55.38
CA PRO A 180 7.19 -12.65 54.81
C PRO A 180 7.33 -13.37 53.46
N ALA A 181 6.44 -14.33 53.16
CA ALA A 181 6.49 -15.17 51.98
C ALA A 181 6.16 -14.42 50.66
N VAL A 182 5.60 -13.21 50.74
CA VAL A 182 5.22 -12.40 49.55
C VAL A 182 6.12 -11.19 49.33
N LYS A 183 7.28 -11.14 50.00
CA LYS A 183 8.20 -10.00 49.89
C LYS A 183 8.76 -9.90 48.46
N GLY A 184 8.17 -8.99 47.69
CA GLY A 184 8.52 -8.78 46.27
C GLY A 184 7.49 -9.33 45.29
N LEU A 185 6.36 -9.86 45.76
CA LEU A 185 5.27 -10.31 44.92
C LEU A 185 4.50 -9.10 44.36
N TRP A 186 4.29 -9.11 43.05
CA TRP A 186 3.44 -8.17 42.32
C TRP A 186 2.25 -8.93 41.76
N ALA A 187 1.06 -8.38 41.92
CA ALA A 187 -0.17 -9.01 41.47
C ALA A 187 -1.05 -8.01 40.73
N VAL A 188 -1.89 -8.56 39.86
CA VAL A 188 -3.01 -7.84 39.26
C VAL A 188 -4.18 -7.94 40.24
N PHE A 189 -4.72 -6.80 40.64
CA PHE A 189 -5.94 -6.74 41.43
C PHE A 189 -7.08 -6.39 40.47
N GLN A 190 -8.07 -7.26 40.34
CA GLN A 190 -9.31 -7.02 39.60
C GLN A 190 -10.39 -6.48 40.54
#